data_AF-A0A2V6D219-F1
#
_entry.id   AF-A0A2V6D219-F1
#
_cell.length_a   1.000
_cell.length_b   1.000
_cell.length_c   1.000
_cell.angle_alpha   90.00
_cell.angle_beta   90.00
_cell.angle_gamma   90.00
#
_symmetry.space_group_name_H-M   'P 1'
#
loop_
_entity.id
_entity.type
_entity.pdbx_description
1 polymer ?
#
loop_
_entity_poly.entity_id
_entity_poly.type
_entity_poly.pdbx_seq_one_letter_code
_entity_poly.pdbx_strand_id
1 'polypeptide(L)'
;MRPVHVGRLLFLFFACFTLAASGLAREPKAEIKKLSFKHTTLQNGLEIYSIEDHSSPTVAVQVWYHVGSKDDPNQRSGFAHLFEHMMFKGNEHLTPETFEKLTENVGGENNAFTAPDVTVYHEVVPSNYLEPILWAEAERMSSLALNDANFNSERDVVNSSL
;
A
#
# COMPACT_ATOMS: atom_id res chain seq x y z
N MET A 1 -96.51 14.46 2.33
CA MET A 1 -95.85 15.55 3.08
C MET A 1 -94.41 15.16 3.34
N ARG A 2 -93.44 15.95 2.85
CA ARG A 2 -92.05 16.01 3.37
C ARG A 2 -92.09 16.63 4.79
N PRO A 3 -90.98 16.82 5.54
CA PRO A 3 -89.59 16.29 5.57
C PRO A 3 -89.27 15.70 7.00
N VAL A 4 -88.07 15.29 7.47
CA VAL A 4 -86.86 16.05 7.86
C VAL A 4 -85.84 15.09 8.53
N HIS A 5 -84.65 15.02 7.95
CA HIS A 5 -83.29 15.00 8.54
C HIS A 5 -82.85 13.87 9.48
N VAL A 6 -82.14 12.90 8.88
CA VAL A 6 -81.10 12.10 9.54
C VAL A 6 -79.88 12.99 9.74
N GLY A 7 -79.66 13.43 10.97
CA GLY A 7 -78.42 14.05 11.41
C GLY A 7 -77.54 13.04 12.12
N ARG A 8 -76.34 12.80 11.59
CA ARG A 8 -75.06 12.89 12.32
C ARG A 8 -73.94 12.28 11.49
N LEU A 9 -73.16 13.21 10.95
CA LEU A 9 -71.72 13.15 10.74
C LEU A 9 -71.04 12.10 11.65
N LEU A 10 -70.58 10.99 11.08
CA LEU A 10 -69.63 10.09 11.73
C LEU A 10 -68.37 10.05 10.86
N PHE A 11 -67.38 10.83 11.29
CA PHE A 11 -66.00 10.73 10.85
C PHE A 11 -65.50 9.31 11.14
N LEU A 12 -65.38 8.48 10.10
CA LEU A 12 -64.57 7.26 10.16
C LEU A 12 -63.14 7.66 9.81
N PHE A 13 -62.41 8.10 10.84
CA PHE A 13 -60.95 8.18 10.79
C PHE A 13 -60.42 6.75 10.60
N PHE A 14 -59.85 6.50 9.43
CA PHE A 14 -59.17 5.26 9.07
C PHE A 14 -57.88 5.16 9.89
N ALA A 15 -57.94 4.67 11.13
CA ALA A 15 -56.75 4.36 11.91
C ALA A 15 -56.22 2.98 11.49
N CYS A 16 -55.57 2.93 10.32
CA CYS A 16 -54.71 1.81 9.96
C CYS A 16 -53.42 1.95 10.78
N PHE A 17 -53.43 1.43 12.01
CA PHE A 17 -52.23 1.31 12.82
C PHE A 17 -51.45 0.10 12.31
N THR A 18 -50.65 0.30 11.26
CA THR A 18 -49.66 -0.68 10.84
C THR A 18 -48.62 -0.79 11.96
N LEU A 19 -48.64 -1.92 12.64
CA LEU A 19 -47.64 -2.31 13.62
C LEU A 19 -46.31 -2.54 12.85
N ALA A 20 -45.55 -1.46 12.63
CA ALA A 20 -44.18 -1.55 12.19
C ALA A 20 -43.34 -2.08 13.37
N ALA A 21 -43.38 -3.39 13.58
CA ALA A 21 -42.36 -4.07 14.35
C ALA A 21 -41.08 -4.07 13.52
N SER A 22 -40.41 -2.91 13.49
CA SER A 22 -39.04 -2.78 13.07
C SER A 22 -38.20 -3.54 14.10
N GLY A 23 -38.05 -4.85 13.89
CA GLY A 23 -36.98 -5.59 14.54
C GLY A 23 -35.69 -4.87 14.18
N LEU A 24 -35.05 -4.26 15.19
CA LEU A 24 -33.66 -3.84 15.08
C LEU A 24 -32.85 -5.11 14.83
N ALA A 25 -32.70 -5.47 13.55
CA ALA A 25 -31.71 -6.45 13.15
C ALA A 25 -30.38 -5.91 13.64
N ARG A 26 -29.77 -6.63 14.59
CA ARG A 26 -28.45 -6.29 15.11
C ARG A 26 -27.49 -6.45 13.95
N GLU A 27 -26.99 -5.33 13.43
CA GLU A 27 -25.91 -5.29 12.45
C GLU A 27 -24.82 -6.27 12.88
N PRO A 28 -24.43 -7.24 12.02
CA PRO A 28 -23.37 -8.17 12.36
C PRO A 28 -22.12 -7.37 12.64
N LYS A 29 -21.64 -7.44 13.89
CA LYS A 29 -20.40 -6.79 14.29
C LYS A 29 -19.29 -7.48 13.50
N ALA A 30 -18.75 -6.80 12.51
CA ALA A 30 -17.63 -7.31 11.72
C ALA A 30 -16.52 -7.76 12.67
N GLU A 31 -16.21 -9.05 12.64
CA GLU A 31 -15.10 -9.61 13.40
C GLU A 31 -13.82 -9.26 12.65
N ILE A 32 -13.04 -8.33 13.20
CA ILE A 32 -11.73 -8.00 12.63
C ILE A 32 -10.81 -9.18 12.92
N LYS A 33 -10.55 -9.99 11.89
CA LYS A 33 -9.63 -11.12 11.97
C LYS A 33 -8.25 -10.58 12.32
N LYS A 34 -7.74 -10.97 13.49
CA LYS A 34 -6.41 -10.57 13.94
C LYS A 34 -5.37 -11.16 12.99
N LEU A 35 -4.56 -10.31 12.37
CA LEU A 35 -3.49 -10.74 11.48
C LEU A 35 -2.41 -11.47 12.29
N SER A 36 -2.10 -12.71 11.93
CA SER A 36 -1.03 -13.48 12.54
C SER A 36 0.23 -13.32 11.69
N PHE A 37 1.29 -12.76 12.26
CA PHE A 37 2.58 -12.59 11.62
C PHE A 37 3.71 -13.11 12.51
N LYS A 38 4.84 -13.48 11.91
CA LYS A 38 6.10 -13.75 12.61
C LYS A 38 6.94 -12.48 12.60
N HIS A 39 7.65 -12.22 13.69
CA HIS A 39 8.58 -11.11 13.82
C HIS A 39 9.95 -11.63 14.27
N THR A 40 11.01 -11.17 13.64
CA THR A 40 12.39 -11.42 14.06
C THR A 40 13.25 -10.19 13.82
N THR A 41 14.29 -10.01 14.62
CA THR A 41 15.26 -8.93 14.46
C THR A 41 16.62 -9.53 14.16
N LEU A 42 17.27 -9.06 13.11
CA LEU A 42 18.63 -9.47 12.74
C LEU A 42 19.67 -8.81 13.67
N GLN A 43 20.90 -9.32 13.64
CA GLN A 43 22.00 -8.79 14.48
C GLN A 43 22.34 -7.32 14.18
N ASN A 44 22.11 -6.87 12.95
CA ASN A 44 22.29 -5.48 12.53
C ASN A 44 21.09 -4.57 12.90
N GLY A 45 20.07 -5.09 13.58
CA GLY A 45 18.88 -4.35 13.99
C GLY A 45 17.74 -4.32 12.97
N LEU A 46 17.90 -4.93 11.78
CA LEU A 46 16.82 -5.00 10.80
C LEU A 46 15.66 -5.84 11.33
N GLU A 47 14.47 -5.24 11.39
CA GLU A 47 13.23 -5.92 11.77
C GLU A 47 12.59 -6.59 10.54
N ILE A 48 12.21 -7.84 10.70
CA ILE A 48 11.57 -8.64 9.64
C ILE A 48 10.20 -9.08 10.15
N TYR A 49 9.17 -8.72 9.38
CA TYR A 49 7.80 -9.13 9.58
C TYR A 49 7.39 -10.04 8.43
N SER A 50 6.85 -11.22 8.72
CA SER A 50 6.40 -12.16 7.69
C SER A 50 5.03 -12.76 7.99
N ILE A 51 4.25 -12.91 6.92
CA ILE A 51 2.95 -13.56 6.93
C ILE A 51 3.02 -14.64 5.86
N GLU A 52 2.80 -15.87 6.27
CA GLU A 52 2.81 -17.02 5.37
C GLU A 52 1.36 -17.34 5.00
N ASP A 53 1.02 -17.18 3.72
CA ASP A 53 -0.28 -17.53 3.16
C ASP A 53 -0.08 -18.27 1.83
N HIS A 54 -0.60 -19.51 1.76
CA HIS A 54 -0.50 -20.38 0.59
C HIS A 54 -1.74 -20.29 -0.32
N SER A 55 -2.62 -19.30 -0.11
CA SER A 55 -3.83 -19.09 -0.90
C SER A 55 -3.56 -18.55 -2.32
N SER A 56 -2.38 -17.96 -2.55
CA SER A 56 -1.93 -17.40 -3.82
C SER A 56 -0.52 -17.91 -4.17
N PRO A 57 -0.18 -18.17 -5.45
CA PRO A 57 1.16 -18.54 -5.86
C PRO A 57 2.15 -17.36 -5.92
N THR A 58 1.84 -16.23 -5.27
CA THR A 58 2.64 -14.99 -5.27
C THR A 58 3.21 -14.68 -3.90
N VAL A 59 4.23 -13.82 -3.87
CA VAL A 59 4.79 -13.23 -2.65
C VAL A 59 4.92 -11.73 -2.82
N ALA A 60 4.64 -10.99 -1.75
CA ALA A 60 4.89 -9.56 -1.66
C ALA A 60 6.09 -9.30 -0.75
N VAL A 61 7.05 -8.52 -1.23
CA VAL A 61 8.23 -8.08 -0.48
C VAL A 61 8.18 -6.56 -0.38
N GLN A 62 8.54 -6.02 0.78
CA GLN A 62 8.65 -4.58 0.97
C GLN A 62 9.84 -4.27 1.87
N VAL A 63 10.61 -3.26 1.50
CA VAL A 63 11.71 -2.73 2.31
C VAL A 63 11.40 -1.29 2.68
N TRP A 64 11.34 -1.04 3.99
CA TRP A 64 10.94 0.25 4.55
C TRP A 64 12.14 0.94 5.19
N TYR A 65 12.48 2.11 4.65
CA TYR A 65 13.48 2.99 5.24
C TYR A 65 12.77 4.07 6.05
N HIS A 66 13.14 4.22 7.32
CA HIS A 66 12.61 5.28 8.20
C HIS A 66 13.36 6.61 7.98
N VAL A 67 13.37 7.04 6.72
CA VAL A 67 13.90 8.31 6.21
C VAL A 67 12.98 8.72 5.07
N GLY A 68 12.64 10.00 4.99
CA GLY A 68 11.81 10.52 3.90
C GLY A 68 12.12 11.98 3.58
N SER A 69 11.23 12.65 2.85
CA SER A 69 11.44 14.03 2.41
C SER A 69 11.55 15.04 3.56
N LYS A 70 11.07 14.72 4.77
CA LYS A 70 11.27 15.57 5.95
C LYS A 70 12.74 15.63 6.38
N ASP A 71 13.51 14.60 6.04
CA ASP A 71 14.90 14.41 6.45
C ASP A 71 15.87 14.99 5.40
N ASP A 72 15.35 15.61 4.34
CA ASP A 72 16.15 16.30 3.33
C ASP A 72 17.03 17.39 3.97
N PRO A 73 18.34 17.44 3.65
CA PRO A 73 19.20 18.48 4.16
C PRO A 73 18.72 19.87 3.74
N ASN A 74 19.02 20.87 4.56
CA ASN A 74 18.74 22.26 4.23
C ASN A 74 19.28 22.63 2.84
N GLN A 75 18.44 23.28 2.03
CA GLN A 75 18.74 23.67 0.64
C GLN A 75 18.93 22.48 -0.33
N ARG A 76 18.50 21.28 0.05
CA ARG A 76 18.54 20.06 -0.77
C ARG A 76 17.19 19.34 -0.79
N SER A 77 16.10 20.10 -0.95
CA SER A 77 14.76 19.53 -1.09
C SER A 77 14.69 18.58 -2.30
N GLY A 78 14.01 17.45 -2.14
CA GLY A 78 13.89 16.38 -3.14
C GLY A 78 15.02 15.35 -3.08
N PHE A 79 15.89 15.38 -2.06
CA PHE A 79 17.03 14.46 -1.97
C PHE A 79 16.60 13.03 -1.72
N ALA A 80 15.68 12.79 -0.77
CA ALA A 80 15.17 11.45 -0.49
C ALA A 80 14.55 10.82 -1.75
N HIS A 81 13.74 11.57 -2.49
CA HIS A 81 13.15 11.12 -3.75
C HIS A 81 14.19 10.90 -4.86
N LEU A 82 15.22 11.75 -4.95
CA LEU A 82 16.33 11.52 -5.87
C LEU A 82 17.10 10.23 -5.54
N PHE A 83 17.34 9.96 -4.26
CA PHE A 83 17.98 8.71 -3.85
C PHE A 83 17.12 7.49 -4.15
N GLU A 84 15.79 7.62 -4.03
CA GLU A 84 14.85 6.60 -4.44
C GLU A 84 15.10 6.15 -5.89
N HIS A 85 15.11 7.12 -6.81
CA HIS A 85 15.41 6.93 -8.23
C HIS A 85 16.81 6.36 -8.49
N MET A 86 17.82 6.89 -7.79
CA MET A 86 19.19 6.45 -7.96
C MET A 86 19.35 4.97 -7.59
N MET A 87 18.63 4.47 -6.59
CA MET A 87 18.68 3.06 -6.17
C MET A 87 18.15 2.09 -7.22
N PHE A 88 17.45 2.56 -8.26
CA PHE A 88 17.11 1.76 -9.45
C PHE A 88 18.21 1.73 -10.52
N LYS A 89 19.29 2.52 -10.39
CA LYS A 89 20.40 2.54 -11.36
C LYS A 89 21.44 1.44 -11.12
N GLY A 90 21.20 0.58 -10.14
CA GLY A 90 22.02 -0.57 -9.85
C GLY A 90 23.30 -0.24 -9.06
N ASN A 91 24.22 -1.20 -9.08
CA ASN A 91 25.51 -1.16 -8.39
C ASN A 91 26.48 -2.14 -9.08
N GLU A 92 27.52 -2.63 -8.40
CA GLU A 92 28.46 -3.61 -8.97
C GLU A 92 27.80 -4.96 -9.33
N HIS A 93 26.72 -5.32 -8.65
CA HIS A 93 26.01 -6.60 -8.80
C HIS A 93 24.64 -6.48 -9.50
N LEU A 94 24.05 -5.29 -9.48
CA LEU A 94 22.74 -5.01 -10.08
C LEU A 94 22.90 -4.11 -11.31
N THR A 95 22.24 -4.48 -12.41
CA THR A 95 22.07 -3.58 -13.56
C THR A 95 20.78 -2.77 -13.37
N PRO A 96 20.60 -1.64 -14.10
CA PRO A 96 19.35 -0.88 -14.04
C PRO A 96 18.10 -1.70 -14.37
N GLU A 97 18.25 -2.77 -15.17
CA GLU A 97 17.16 -3.67 -15.57
C GLU A 97 16.99 -4.87 -14.63
N THR A 98 17.77 -4.98 -13.53
CA THR A 98 17.69 -6.16 -12.66
C THR A 98 16.31 -6.33 -12.04
N PHE A 99 15.72 -5.27 -11.49
CA PHE A 99 14.37 -5.35 -10.94
C PHE A 99 13.35 -5.70 -12.03
N GLU A 100 13.38 -5.01 -13.18
CA GLU A 100 12.54 -5.33 -14.35
C GLU A 100 12.58 -6.83 -14.73
N LYS A 101 13.77 -7.42 -14.73
CA LYS A 101 13.97 -8.84 -15.05
C LYS A 101 13.43 -9.79 -13.98
N LEU A 102 13.49 -9.39 -12.71
CA LEU A 102 13.03 -10.20 -11.59
C LEU A 102 11.54 -10.01 -11.28
N THR A 103 10.90 -8.97 -11.83
CA THR A 103 9.47 -8.67 -11.63
C THR A 103 8.67 -8.74 -12.94
N GLU A 104 8.71 -7.73 -13.80
CA GLU A 104 7.82 -7.61 -14.97
C GLU A 104 8.03 -8.75 -15.97
N ASN A 105 9.28 -9.17 -16.21
CA ASN A 105 9.59 -10.28 -17.11
C ASN A 105 9.09 -11.65 -16.61
N VAL A 106 8.67 -11.74 -15.36
CA VAL A 106 8.16 -12.98 -14.74
C VAL A 106 6.68 -12.84 -14.33
N GLY A 107 6.01 -11.77 -14.77
CA GLY A 107 4.59 -11.51 -14.51
C GLY A 107 4.30 -10.86 -13.15
N GLY A 108 5.33 -10.32 -12.50
CA GLY A 108 5.22 -9.50 -11.30
C GLY A 108 5.22 -8.00 -11.59
N GLU A 109 5.33 -7.21 -10.54
CA GLU A 109 5.45 -5.75 -10.58
C GLU A 109 6.39 -5.27 -9.46
N ASN A 110 7.04 -4.14 -9.69
CA ASN A 110 7.82 -3.43 -8.67
C ASN A 110 7.53 -1.93 -8.71
N ASN A 111 7.66 -1.27 -7.56
CA ASN A 111 7.62 0.19 -7.48
C ASN A 111 8.30 0.70 -6.21
N ALA A 112 8.42 2.01 -6.09
CA ALA A 112 8.84 2.68 -4.87
C ALA A 112 8.04 3.97 -4.65
N PHE A 113 8.11 4.50 -3.43
CA PHE A 113 7.65 5.85 -3.14
C PHE A 113 8.41 6.45 -1.96
N THR A 114 8.50 7.78 -1.97
CA THR A 114 9.03 8.59 -0.87
C THR A 114 7.94 9.48 -0.29
N ALA A 115 7.70 9.33 1.00
CA ALA A 115 6.82 10.14 1.82
C ALA A 115 7.64 11.01 2.80
N PRO A 116 7.01 11.86 3.63
CA PRO A 116 7.75 12.65 4.60
C PRO A 116 8.59 11.81 5.57
N ASP A 117 8.08 10.68 6.05
CA ASP A 117 8.74 9.88 7.08
C ASP A 117 9.43 8.61 6.58
N VAL A 118 9.15 8.19 5.34
CA VAL A 118 9.59 6.89 4.82
C VAL A 118 9.90 6.93 3.33
N THR A 119 10.81 6.06 2.91
CA THR A 119 10.99 5.62 1.53
C THR A 119 10.79 4.12 1.50
N VAL A 120 9.95 3.63 0.60
CA VAL A 120 9.53 2.24 0.54
C VAL A 120 9.75 1.70 -0.86
N TYR A 121 10.37 0.52 -0.94
CA TYR A 121 10.46 -0.28 -2.16
C TYR A 121 9.56 -1.49 -1.98
N HIS A 122 8.83 -1.88 -3.03
CA HIS A 122 7.93 -3.01 -2.96
C HIS A 122 7.79 -3.78 -4.26
N GLU A 123 7.69 -5.09 -4.14
CA GLU A 123 7.58 -6.04 -5.23
C GLU A 123 6.46 -7.03 -4.97
N VAL A 124 5.76 -7.44 -6.03
CA VAL A 124 4.89 -8.61 -6.03
C VAL A 124 5.35 -9.53 -7.15
N VAL A 125 5.76 -10.75 -6.81
CA VAL A 125 6.33 -11.72 -7.77
C VAL A 125 5.77 -13.13 -7.55
N PRO A 126 5.95 -14.07 -8.50
CA PRO A 126 5.70 -15.48 -8.25
C PRO A 126 6.53 -15.98 -7.06
N SER A 127 5.94 -16.82 -6.20
CA SER A 127 6.55 -17.24 -4.93
C SER A 127 7.92 -17.91 -5.08
N ASN A 128 8.20 -18.55 -6.22
CA ASN A 128 9.51 -19.14 -6.52
C ASN A 128 10.62 -18.11 -6.82
N TYR A 129 10.30 -16.81 -6.89
CA TYR A 129 11.25 -15.70 -7.03
C TYR A 129 11.56 -14.99 -5.71
N LEU A 130 11.05 -15.48 -4.58
CA LEU A 130 11.30 -14.88 -3.26
C LEU A 130 12.79 -14.69 -2.97
N GLU A 131 13.60 -15.75 -3.14
CA GLU A 131 15.04 -15.70 -2.87
C GLU A 131 15.79 -14.71 -3.79
N PRO A 132 15.59 -14.71 -5.13
CA PRO A 132 16.15 -13.69 -6.01
C PRO A 132 15.79 -12.25 -5.63
N ILE A 133 14.53 -11.98 -5.25
CA ILE A 133 14.11 -10.64 -4.85
C ILE A 133 14.76 -10.22 -3.53
N LEU A 134 14.81 -11.10 -2.53
CA LEU A 134 15.49 -10.80 -1.26
C LEU A 134 16.99 -10.56 -1.46
N TRP A 135 17.64 -11.28 -2.38
CA TRP A 135 19.02 -11.00 -2.76
C TRP A 135 19.16 -9.62 -3.41
N ALA A 136 18.31 -9.30 -4.39
CA ALA A 136 18.36 -8.01 -5.07
C ALA A 136 18.13 -6.84 -4.10
N GLU A 137 17.21 -6.99 -3.15
CA GLU A 137 16.97 -6.00 -2.10
C GLU A 137 18.16 -5.81 -1.16
N ALA A 138 18.81 -6.92 -0.77
CA ALA A 138 20.03 -6.85 0.04
C ALA A 138 21.16 -6.12 -0.70
N GLU A 139 21.30 -6.35 -2.01
CA GLU A 139 22.27 -5.63 -2.85
C GLU A 139 21.90 -4.15 -3.00
N ARG A 140 20.62 -3.82 -3.22
CA ARG A 140 20.12 -2.43 -3.30
C ARG A 140 20.45 -1.66 -2.03
N MET A 141 20.28 -2.30 -0.86
CA MET A 141 20.56 -1.74 0.45
C MET A 141 22.07 -1.58 0.71
N SER A 142 22.91 -2.44 0.15
CA SER A 142 24.35 -2.50 0.47
C SER A 142 25.15 -1.41 -0.24
N SER A 143 24.79 -1.07 -1.48
CA SER A 143 25.58 -0.16 -2.31
C SER A 143 24.79 0.44 -3.47
N LEU A 144 25.30 1.59 -3.95
CA LEU A 144 24.66 2.41 -4.98
C LEU A 144 25.69 2.84 -6.04
N ALA A 145 25.36 2.68 -7.32
CA ALA A 145 26.16 3.22 -8.42
C ALA A 145 26.01 4.75 -8.54
N LEU A 146 26.74 5.47 -7.71
CA LEU A 146 26.84 6.94 -7.76
C LEU A 146 27.93 7.37 -8.75
N ASN A 147 27.51 7.91 -9.89
CA ASN A 147 28.40 8.59 -10.84
C ASN A 147 27.68 9.82 -11.43
N ASP A 148 28.46 10.74 -12.00
CA ASP A 148 27.93 12.01 -12.53
C ASP A 148 26.88 11.82 -13.63
N ALA A 149 26.99 10.76 -14.45
CA ALA A 149 26.04 10.50 -15.52
C ALA A 149 24.66 10.10 -14.94
N ASN A 150 24.63 9.12 -14.04
CA ASN A 150 23.41 8.67 -13.37
C ASN A 150 22.78 9.82 -12.55
N PHE A 151 23.61 10.54 -11.79
CA PHE A 151 23.13 11.64 -10.94
C PHE A 151 22.49 12.77 -11.76
N ASN A 152 23.14 13.21 -12.84
CA ASN A 152 22.58 14.28 -13.68
C ASN A 152 21.29 13.83 -14.38
N SER A 153 21.25 12.59 -14.88
CA SER A 153 20.04 12.01 -15.48
C SER A 153 18.87 12.03 -14.50
N GLU A 154 19.04 11.47 -13.31
CA GLU A 154 17.92 11.34 -12.36
C GLU A 154 17.52 12.67 -11.73
N ARG A 155 18.47 13.59 -11.54
CA ARG A 155 18.13 14.96 -11.11
C ARG A 155 17.19 15.63 -12.11
N ASP A 156 17.44 15.47 -13.41
CA ASP A 156 16.62 16.08 -14.45
C ASP A 156 15.23 15.41 -14.51
N VAL A 157 15.15 14.08 -14.33
CA VAL A 157 13.88 13.34 -14.21
C VAL A 157 13.06 13.83 -13.01
N VAL A 158 13.67 13.92 -11.82
CA VAL A 158 12.99 14.38 -10.60
C VAL A 158 12.48 15.82 -10.76
N ASN A 159 13.28 16.71 -11.33
CA ASN A 159 12.84 18.09 -11.60
C ASN A 159 11.65 18.18 -12.55
N SER A 160 11.52 17.22 -13.48
CA SER A 160 10.38 17.15 -14.40
C SER A 160 9.13 16.46 -13.82
N SER A 161 9.28 15.82 -12.65
CA SER A 161 8.24 15.03 -11.97
C SER A 161 7.61 15.74 -10.76
N LEU A 162 8.08 16.97 -10.47
CA LEU A 162 7.52 17.90 -9.47
C LEU A 162 6.47 18.82 -10.10
#